data_AF-A0A2S5QVF6-F1
#
_entry.id   AF-A0A2S5QVF6-F1
#
_cell.length_a   1.000
_cell.length_b   1.000
_cell.length_c   1.000
_cell.angle_alpha   90.00
_cell.angle_beta   90.00
_cell.angle_gamma   90.00
#
_symmetry.space_group_name_H-M   'P 1'
#
loop_
_entity.id
_entity.type
_entity.pdbx_description
1 polymer ?
#
loop_
_entity_poly.entity_id
_entity_poly.type
_entity_poly.pdbx_seq_one_letter_code
_entity_poly.pdbx_strand_id
1 'polypeptide(L)'
;MTNKFLIELGIHLPEIRNQFSLTQEEFSSLLGISRPTLIKIEQDPTRLTKTIAMTLYVAVQYLIEKDKVMLNNLKPENYEKVDSVPQLLQTIASTTSISSSSILGGTIGVLGGKVLSNVSMSSIGSFLGKIKKKSTSEDSGALEHSSLKSELLKSIDFEALSKVWDNKSASALIENNLSAVNKKEKNCLQFFNLESWNVIEFMNQLEES
;
A
#
# COMPACT_ATOMS: atom_id res chain seq x y z
N MET A 1 3.28 29.96 21.14
CA MET A 1 3.22 28.69 21.88
C MET A 1 3.34 27.60 20.83
N THR A 2 4.32 26.71 20.94
CA THR A 2 4.54 25.67 19.91
C THR A 2 3.58 24.52 20.17
N ASN A 3 2.72 24.26 19.20
CA ASN A 3 1.69 23.24 19.27
C ASN A 3 2.33 21.84 19.40
N LYS A 4 2.18 21.21 20.58
CA LYS A 4 2.85 19.93 20.90
C LYS A 4 2.42 18.81 19.94
N PHE A 5 1.13 18.78 19.60
CA PHE A 5 0.60 17.81 18.67
C PHE A 5 1.23 17.91 17.27
N LEU A 6 1.39 19.12 16.73
CA LEU A 6 2.08 19.32 15.45
C LEU A 6 3.54 18.86 15.47
N ILE A 7 4.24 19.07 16.59
CA ILE A 7 5.62 18.57 16.74
C ILE A 7 5.62 17.04 16.70
N GLU A 8 4.74 16.41 17.46
CA GLU A 8 4.63 14.94 17.53
C GLU A 8 4.27 14.33 16.17
N LEU A 9 3.27 14.89 15.48
CA LEU A 9 2.90 14.48 14.13
C LEU A 9 4.06 14.70 13.13
N GLY A 10 4.80 15.80 13.27
CA GLY A 10 5.98 16.09 12.47
C GLY A 10 7.15 15.12 12.69
N ILE A 11 7.32 14.60 13.92
CA ILE A 11 8.30 13.54 14.23
C ILE A 11 7.97 12.27 13.45
N HIS A 12 6.68 11.94 13.33
CA HIS A 12 6.21 10.73 12.65
C HIS A 12 6.04 10.84 11.13
N LEU A 13 6.35 12.01 10.55
CA LEU A 13 6.19 12.26 9.13
C LEU A 13 6.95 11.27 8.23
N PRO A 14 8.23 10.92 8.51
CA PRO A 14 8.95 9.91 7.74
C PRO A 14 8.31 8.52 7.85
N GLU A 15 7.85 8.13 9.04
CA GLU A 15 7.19 6.85 9.29
C GLU A 15 5.88 6.75 8.52
N ILE A 16 5.04 7.79 8.56
CA ILE A 16 3.79 7.87 7.78
C ILE A 16 4.11 7.68 6.30
N ARG A 17 5.06 8.44 5.75
CA ARG A 17 5.49 8.31 4.35
C ARG A 17 5.93 6.89 4.01
N ASN A 18 6.70 6.26 4.89
CA ASN A 18 7.20 4.90 4.71
C ASN A 18 6.09 3.83 4.77
N GLN A 19 4.99 4.04 5.53
CA GLN A 19 3.82 3.13 5.51
C GLN A 19 3.21 2.98 4.10
N PHE A 20 3.32 4.02 3.28
CA PHE A 20 2.83 4.03 1.90
C PHE A 20 3.93 3.72 0.87
N SER A 21 5.17 3.46 1.33
CA SER A 21 6.35 3.25 0.48
C SER A 21 6.60 4.41 -0.49
N LEU A 22 6.27 5.62 -0.09
CA LEU A 22 6.43 6.82 -0.91
C LEU A 22 7.83 7.42 -0.73
N THR A 23 8.39 7.89 -1.83
CA THR A 23 9.57 8.74 -1.84
C THR A 23 9.22 10.13 -1.28
N GLN A 24 10.24 10.90 -0.89
CA GLN A 24 10.03 12.31 -0.50
C GLN A 24 9.40 13.14 -1.62
N GLU A 25 9.71 12.82 -2.87
CA GLU A 25 9.17 13.53 -4.04
C GLU A 25 7.67 13.27 -4.18
N GLU A 26 7.25 12.01 -4.26
CA GLU A 26 5.84 11.61 -4.34
C GLU A 26 5.04 12.13 -3.15
N PHE A 27 5.59 12.03 -1.94
CA PHE A 27 4.91 12.48 -0.74
C PHE A 27 4.79 14.00 -0.67
N SER A 28 5.82 14.76 -1.07
CA SER A 28 5.74 16.21 -1.13
C SER A 28 4.70 16.68 -2.16
N SER A 29 4.64 16.01 -3.31
CA SER A 29 3.63 16.25 -4.36
C SER A 29 2.22 15.97 -3.84
N LEU A 30 2.01 14.83 -3.16
CA LEU A 30 0.74 14.46 -2.53
C LEU A 30 0.27 15.51 -1.49
N LEU A 31 1.21 16.07 -0.74
CA LEU A 31 0.93 17.11 0.25
C LEU A 31 0.81 18.52 -0.34
N GLY A 32 1.03 18.69 -1.65
CA GLY A 32 1.00 19.99 -2.31
C GLY A 32 2.10 20.94 -1.85
N ILE A 33 3.25 20.41 -1.42
CA ILE A 33 4.40 21.19 -0.96
C ILE A 33 5.66 20.87 -1.77
N SER A 34 6.64 21.77 -1.73
CA SER A 34 7.93 21.50 -2.35
C SER A 34 8.70 20.41 -1.58
N ARG A 35 9.46 19.57 -2.29
CA ARG A 35 10.37 18.59 -1.66
C ARG A 35 11.33 19.23 -0.62
N PRO A 36 11.94 20.41 -0.86
CA PRO A 36 12.71 21.11 0.18
C PRO A 36 11.90 21.46 1.43
N THR A 37 10.62 21.78 1.29
CA THR A 37 9.73 22.02 2.44
C THR A 37 9.56 20.73 3.25
N LEU A 38 9.29 19.61 2.59
CA LEU A 38 9.18 18.31 3.25
C LEU A 38 10.46 17.95 4.02
N ILE A 39 11.63 18.08 3.38
CA ILE A 39 12.93 17.78 4.01
C ILE A 39 13.13 18.63 5.28
N LYS A 40 12.79 19.92 5.21
CA LYS A 40 12.90 20.81 6.37
C LYS A 40 12.01 20.37 7.53
N ILE A 41 10.81 19.85 7.25
CA ILE A 41 9.91 19.34 8.30
C ILE A 41 10.45 18.02 8.87
N GLU A 42 10.90 17.08 8.03
CA GLU A 42 11.48 15.81 8.50
C GLU A 42 12.77 16.04 9.33
N GLN A 43 13.50 17.11 9.09
CA GLN A 43 14.69 17.50 9.89
C GLN A 43 14.33 18.31 11.15
N ASP A 44 13.26 19.10 11.09
CA ASP A 44 12.81 20.00 12.14
C ASP A 44 11.27 20.01 12.19
N PRO A 45 10.68 19.11 13.02
CA PRO A 45 9.23 18.94 13.13
C PRO A 45 8.45 20.20 13.52
N THR A 46 9.12 21.19 14.13
CA THR A 46 8.49 22.47 14.52
C THR A 46 8.00 23.28 13.30
N ARG A 47 8.45 22.91 12.10
CA ARG A 47 8.06 23.54 10.83
C ARG A 47 6.76 22.99 10.25
N LEU A 48 6.19 21.93 10.83
CA LEU A 48 4.89 21.43 10.41
C LEU A 48 3.81 22.47 10.75
N THR A 49 3.11 22.96 9.72
CA THR A 49 2.02 23.91 9.89
C THR A 49 0.68 23.18 9.98
N LYS A 50 -0.34 23.82 10.57
CA LYS A 50 -1.72 23.29 10.59
C LYS A 50 -2.23 22.94 9.20
N THR A 51 -1.91 23.77 8.19
CA THR A 51 -2.30 23.53 6.80
C THR A 51 -1.68 22.24 6.26
N ILE A 52 -0.39 22.01 6.49
CA ILE A 52 0.28 20.78 6.03
C ILE A 52 -0.24 19.57 6.80
N ALA A 53 -0.50 19.70 8.10
CA ALA A 53 -1.10 18.65 8.91
C ALA A 53 -2.51 18.26 8.42
N MET A 54 -3.33 19.24 8.03
CA MET A 54 -4.65 18.98 7.41
C MET A 54 -4.52 18.25 6.08
N THR A 55 -3.63 18.69 5.20
CA THR A 55 -3.41 17.99 3.92
C THR A 55 -2.91 16.57 4.16
N LEU A 56 -2.02 16.37 5.14
CA LEU A 56 -1.51 15.07 5.53
C LEU A 56 -2.63 14.14 6.01
N TYR A 57 -3.50 14.62 6.89
CA TYR A 57 -4.66 13.86 7.37
C TYR A 57 -5.55 13.39 6.21
N VAL A 58 -5.96 14.33 5.35
CA VAL A 58 -6.84 14.03 4.21
C VAL A 58 -6.17 13.06 3.22
N ALA A 59 -4.89 13.28 2.92
CA ALA A 59 -4.15 12.42 1.99
C ALA A 59 -4.02 10.98 2.52
N VAL A 60 -3.68 10.81 3.81
CA VAL A 60 -3.53 9.49 4.43
C VAL A 60 -4.87 8.77 4.50
N GLN A 61 -5.93 9.46 4.95
CA GLN A 61 -7.28 8.90 4.97
C GLN A 61 -7.71 8.45 3.56
N TYR A 62 -7.52 9.31 2.56
CA TYR A 62 -7.85 8.99 1.17
C TYR A 62 -7.10 7.74 0.67
N LEU A 63 -5.79 7.63 0.92
CA LEU A 63 -5.01 6.47 0.48
C LEU A 63 -5.53 5.16 1.09
N ILE A 64 -5.88 5.18 2.38
CA ILE A 64 -6.41 4.01 3.08
C ILE A 64 -7.79 3.63 2.54
N GLU A 65 -8.70 4.59 2.44
CA GLU A 65 -10.07 4.32 1.97
C GLU A 65 -10.07 3.88 0.50
N LYS A 66 -9.21 4.48 -0.34
CA LYS A 66 -9.01 4.05 -1.72
C LYS A 66 -8.59 2.57 -1.78
N ASP A 67 -7.62 2.16 -0.97
CA ASP A 67 -7.14 0.78 -0.93
C ASP A 67 -8.24 -0.19 -0.48
N LYS A 68 -9.01 0.16 0.56
CA LYS A 68 -10.15 -0.65 1.04
C LYS A 68 -11.22 -0.81 -0.02
N VAL A 69 -11.64 0.29 -0.66
CA VAL A 69 -12.65 0.28 -1.72
C VAL A 69 -12.18 -0.58 -2.89
N MET A 70 -10.92 -0.44 -3.31
CA MET A 70 -10.37 -1.25 -4.39
C MET A 70 -10.42 -2.74 -4.06
N LEU A 71 -9.97 -3.15 -2.87
CA LEU A 71 -9.97 -4.55 -2.46
C LEU A 71 -11.38 -5.12 -2.27
N ASN A 72 -12.30 -4.37 -1.68
CA ASN A 72 -13.69 -4.80 -1.47
C ASN A 72 -14.46 -4.96 -2.80
N ASN A 73 -14.03 -4.25 -3.85
CA ASN A 73 -14.60 -4.37 -5.19
C ASN A 73 -14.04 -5.55 -6.00
N LEU A 74 -12.95 -6.20 -5.54
CA LEU A 74 -12.42 -7.39 -6.19
C LEU A 74 -13.34 -8.58 -5.90
N LYS A 75 -13.93 -9.15 -6.95
CA LYS A 75 -14.74 -10.37 -6.84
C LYS A 75 -13.83 -11.59 -7.00
N PRO A 76 -13.68 -12.46 -5.97
CA PRO A 76 -12.82 -13.64 -6.04
C PRO A 76 -13.17 -14.59 -7.20
N GLU A 77 -14.45 -14.63 -7.60
CA GLU A 77 -14.97 -15.44 -8.72
C GLU A 77 -14.30 -15.11 -10.05
N ASN A 78 -13.91 -13.85 -10.26
CA ASN A 78 -13.18 -13.44 -11.47
C ASN A 78 -11.76 -13.99 -11.51
N TYR A 79 -11.25 -14.51 -10.39
CA TYR A 79 -9.89 -14.97 -10.21
C TYR A 79 -9.77 -16.44 -9.81
N GLU A 80 -10.82 -17.24 -10.01
CA GLU A 80 -10.82 -18.66 -9.64
C GLU A 80 -9.79 -19.49 -10.43
N LYS A 81 -9.53 -19.09 -11.68
CA LYS A 81 -8.59 -19.82 -12.56
C LYS A 81 -7.15 -19.46 -12.25
N VAL A 82 -6.27 -20.45 -12.24
CA VAL A 82 -4.82 -20.25 -12.00
C VAL A 82 -4.19 -19.17 -12.90
N ASP A 83 -4.61 -19.07 -14.16
CA ASP A 83 -4.11 -18.10 -15.14
C ASP A 83 -4.42 -16.64 -14.79
N SER A 84 -5.33 -16.42 -13.85
CA SER A 84 -5.74 -15.10 -13.35
C SER A 84 -4.92 -14.62 -12.16
N VAL A 85 -4.10 -15.48 -11.54
CA VAL A 85 -3.21 -15.14 -10.42
C VAL A 85 -2.30 -13.94 -10.76
N PRO A 86 -1.61 -13.89 -11.92
CA PRO A 86 -0.84 -12.71 -12.29
C PRO A 86 -1.68 -11.43 -12.33
N GLN A 87 -2.92 -11.53 -12.82
CA GLN A 87 -3.83 -10.39 -12.95
C GLN A 87 -4.30 -9.90 -11.57
N LEU A 88 -4.61 -10.82 -10.65
CA LEU A 88 -4.98 -10.46 -9.28
C LEU A 88 -3.82 -9.76 -8.56
N LEU A 89 -2.63 -10.36 -8.60
CA LEU A 89 -1.42 -9.79 -7.99
C LEU A 89 -1.07 -8.43 -8.59
N GLN A 90 -1.18 -8.28 -9.91
CA GLN A 90 -0.97 -7.02 -10.59
C GLN A 90 -1.98 -5.97 -10.17
N THR A 91 -3.26 -6.33 -10.11
CA THR A 91 -4.33 -5.42 -9.70
C THR A 91 -4.05 -4.90 -8.30
N ILE A 92 -3.80 -5.79 -7.34
CA ILE A 92 -3.47 -5.41 -5.96
C ILE A 92 -2.21 -4.53 -5.91
N ALA A 93 -1.13 -4.92 -6.58
CA ALA A 93 0.15 -4.21 -6.51
C ALA A 93 0.13 -2.83 -7.16
N SER A 94 -0.68 -2.61 -8.19
CA SER A 94 -0.75 -1.36 -8.95
C SER A 94 -1.80 -0.37 -8.43
N THR A 95 -2.89 -0.87 -7.83
CA THR A 95 -3.98 0.00 -7.37
C THR A 95 -3.88 0.35 -5.89
N THR A 96 -3.21 -0.51 -5.09
CA THR A 96 -3.09 -0.33 -3.64
C THR A 96 -1.72 0.19 -3.21
N SER A 97 -1.67 0.87 -2.06
CA SER A 97 -0.43 1.31 -1.42
C SER A 97 0.27 0.20 -0.61
N ILE A 98 -0.23 -1.04 -0.62
CA ILE A 98 0.33 -2.17 0.14
C ILE A 98 1.72 -2.51 -0.37
N SER A 99 2.71 -2.69 0.51
CA SER A 99 4.07 -3.04 0.08
C SER A 99 4.12 -4.38 -0.64
N SER A 100 5.06 -4.53 -1.58
CA SER A 100 5.28 -5.80 -2.29
C SER A 100 5.56 -6.95 -1.32
N SER A 101 6.19 -6.67 -0.17
CA SER A 101 6.45 -7.66 0.88
C SER A 101 5.18 -8.15 1.59
N SER A 102 4.21 -7.27 1.85
CA SER A 102 2.92 -7.65 2.42
C SER A 102 2.09 -8.48 1.43
N ILE A 103 2.07 -8.10 0.16
CA ILE A 103 1.39 -8.88 -0.91
C ILE A 103 2.04 -10.26 -1.03
N LEU A 104 3.38 -10.33 -1.02
CA LEU A 104 4.14 -11.57 -1.07
C LEU A 104 3.82 -12.46 0.15
N GLY A 105 3.81 -11.89 1.36
CA GLY A 105 3.47 -12.59 2.59
C GLY A 105 2.05 -13.17 2.58
N GLY A 106 1.08 -12.40 2.08
CA GLY A 106 -0.29 -12.87 1.88
C GLY A 106 -0.36 -14.02 0.87
N THR A 107 0.39 -13.92 -0.23
CA THR A 107 0.50 -14.98 -1.24
C THR A 107 1.09 -16.26 -0.65
N ILE A 108 2.17 -16.16 0.14
CA ILE A 108 2.78 -17.29 0.88
C ILE A 108 1.76 -17.94 1.82
N GLY A 109 1.02 -17.14 2.57
CA GLY A 109 0.02 -17.62 3.53
C GLY A 109 -1.09 -18.43 2.86
N VAL A 110 -1.52 -18.03 1.66
CA VAL A 110 -2.56 -18.73 0.90
C VAL A 110 -2.04 -20.01 0.24
N LEU A 111 -0.86 -19.95 -0.39
CA LEU A 111 -0.33 -21.09 -1.14
C LEU A 111 0.22 -22.19 -0.22
N GLY A 112 0.67 -21.82 0.98
CA GLY A 112 1.16 -22.76 2.00
C GLY A 112 2.51 -23.41 1.67
N GLY A 113 3.21 -23.86 2.70
CA GLY A 113 4.60 -24.39 2.64
C GLY A 113 4.87 -25.46 1.58
N LYS A 114 3.89 -26.32 1.28
CA LYS A 114 4.06 -27.48 0.37
C LYS A 114 4.00 -27.12 -1.12
N VAL A 115 3.36 -26.01 -1.48
CA VAL A 115 3.31 -25.51 -2.87
C VAL A 115 4.50 -24.60 -3.14
N LEU A 116 4.99 -23.94 -2.08
CA LEU A 116 6.15 -23.05 -2.11
C LEU A 116 7.47 -23.76 -2.42
N SER A 117 7.56 -25.09 -2.31
CA SER A 117 8.74 -25.84 -2.78
C SER A 117 8.87 -25.82 -4.31
N ASN A 118 7.77 -25.60 -5.03
CA ASN A 118 7.71 -25.66 -6.48
C ASN A 118 7.44 -24.27 -7.12
N VAL A 119 7.11 -23.26 -6.31
CA VAL A 119 6.85 -21.89 -6.78
C VAL A 119 7.99 -20.96 -6.40
N SER A 120 8.56 -20.25 -7.39
CA SER A 120 9.66 -19.30 -7.15
C SER A 120 9.19 -18.00 -6.49
N MET A 121 9.38 -17.88 -5.17
CA MET A 121 9.02 -16.68 -4.42
C MET A 121 9.83 -15.44 -4.79
N SER A 122 11.09 -15.63 -5.20
CA SER A 122 11.93 -14.55 -5.72
C SER A 122 11.35 -13.97 -7.02
N SER A 123 10.73 -14.81 -7.85
CA SER A 123 10.09 -14.38 -9.09
C SER A 123 8.80 -13.62 -8.85
N ILE A 124 7.96 -14.06 -7.90
CA ILE A 124 6.77 -13.30 -7.46
C ILE A 124 7.20 -11.96 -6.86
N GLY A 125 8.21 -11.95 -5.99
CA GLY A 125 8.75 -10.71 -5.41
C GLY A 125 9.29 -9.75 -6.46
N SER A 126 10.07 -10.25 -7.43
CA SER A 126 10.60 -9.47 -8.57
C SER A 126 9.47 -8.89 -9.43
N PHE A 127 8.45 -9.68 -9.74
CA PHE A 127 7.26 -9.23 -10.47
C PHE A 127 6.53 -8.11 -9.74
N LEU A 128 6.24 -8.27 -8.45
CA LEU A 128 5.59 -7.26 -7.62
C LEU A 128 6.43 -5.98 -7.53
N GLY A 129 7.75 -6.10 -7.42
CA GLY A 129 8.67 -4.96 -7.41
C GLY A 129 8.68 -4.19 -8.74
N LYS A 130 8.68 -4.89 -9.88
CA LYS A 130 8.62 -4.28 -11.21
C LYS A 130 7.30 -3.53 -11.44
N ILE A 131 6.17 -4.12 -11.02
CA ILE A 131 4.85 -3.47 -11.15
C ILE A 131 4.83 -2.18 -10.36
N LYS A 132 5.26 -2.21 -9.09
CA LYS A 132 5.31 -1.04 -8.22
C LYS A 132 6.18 0.08 -8.77
N LYS A 133 7.35 -0.27 -9.31
CA LYS A 133 8.27 0.72 -9.89
C LYS A 133 7.72 1.37 -11.17
N LYS A 134 6.92 0.64 -11.95
CA LYS A 134 6.31 1.17 -13.19
C LYS A 134 5.03 1.95 -12.94
N SER A 135 4.26 1.64 -11.90
CA SER A 135 3.06 2.41 -11.53
C SER A 135 3.39 3.82 -11.02
N THR A 136 4.62 4.05 -10.57
CA THR A 136 5.08 5.34 -10.03
C THR A 136 5.82 6.22 -11.05
N SER A 137 6.22 5.68 -12.21
CA SER A 137 6.82 6.45 -13.31
C SER A 137 5.75 7.00 -14.26
N GLU A 138 5.87 8.27 -14.69
CA GLU A 138 4.95 8.96 -15.62
C GLU A 138 4.78 8.29 -17.00
N ASP A 139 5.61 7.28 -17.32
CA ASP A 139 5.48 6.40 -18.48
C ASP A 139 4.33 5.38 -18.32
N SER A 140 3.12 5.91 -18.18
CA SER A 140 1.83 5.18 -18.21
C SER A 140 1.46 4.69 -19.63
N GLY A 141 2.41 4.70 -20.56
CA GLY A 141 2.28 4.15 -21.90
C GLY A 141 2.41 2.63 -21.90
N ALA A 142 1.26 1.95 -21.90
CA ALA A 142 1.12 0.51 -22.09
C ALA A 142 1.91 -0.36 -21.09
N LEU A 143 1.22 -0.73 -20.01
CA LEU A 143 1.41 -2.06 -19.45
C LEU A 143 1.24 -3.07 -20.59
N GLU A 144 2.35 -3.53 -21.18
CA GLU A 144 2.35 -4.79 -21.92
C GLU A 144 2.06 -5.89 -20.89
N HIS A 145 0.77 -6.08 -20.59
CA HIS A 145 0.26 -7.15 -19.75
C HIS A 145 0.82 -8.51 -20.19
N SER A 146 1.19 -8.66 -21.47
CA SER A 146 1.79 -9.86 -22.03
C SER A 146 3.20 -10.15 -21.50
N SER A 147 4.10 -9.17 -21.40
CA SER A 147 5.51 -9.43 -21.08
C SER A 147 5.70 -9.80 -19.61
N LEU A 148 5.09 -9.04 -18.69
CA LEU A 148 5.15 -9.32 -17.24
C LEU A 148 4.36 -10.57 -16.86
N LYS A 149 3.19 -10.81 -17.50
CA LYS A 149 2.45 -12.05 -17.32
C LYS A 149 3.27 -13.24 -17.82
N SER A 150 3.94 -13.11 -18.97
CA SER A 150 4.80 -14.18 -19.50
C SER A 150 6.00 -14.48 -18.60
N GLU A 151 6.53 -13.48 -17.88
CA GLU A 151 7.65 -13.65 -16.95
C GLU A 151 7.21 -14.36 -15.67
N LEU A 152 6.02 -14.03 -15.15
CA LEU A 152 5.42 -14.77 -14.03
C LEU A 152 5.04 -16.20 -14.45
N LEU A 153 4.46 -16.36 -15.65
CA LEU A 153 4.11 -17.66 -16.24
C LEU A 153 5.31 -18.60 -16.41
N LYS A 154 6.49 -18.05 -16.73
CA LYS A 154 7.73 -18.83 -16.90
C LYS A 154 8.39 -19.23 -15.59
N SER A 155 8.01 -18.61 -14.46
CA SER A 155 8.75 -18.72 -13.20
C SER A 155 7.95 -19.33 -12.05
N ILE A 156 6.66 -19.55 -12.26
CA ILE A 156 5.78 -20.26 -11.34
C ILE A 156 5.44 -21.62 -11.96
N ASP A 157 5.50 -22.68 -11.17
CA ASP A 157 4.90 -23.96 -11.52
C ASP A 157 3.37 -23.84 -11.47
N PHE A 158 2.77 -23.49 -12.62
CA PHE A 158 1.31 -23.35 -12.76
C PHE A 158 0.57 -24.68 -12.55
N GLU A 159 1.23 -25.81 -12.77
CA GLU A 159 0.64 -27.12 -12.53
C GLU A 159 0.49 -27.38 -11.02
N ALA A 160 1.54 -27.09 -10.24
CA ALA A 160 1.46 -27.12 -8.78
C ALA A 160 0.45 -26.08 -8.25
N LEU A 161 0.43 -24.88 -8.82
CA LEU A 161 -0.47 -23.82 -8.41
C LEU A 161 -1.95 -24.17 -8.68
N SER A 162 -2.26 -24.79 -9.82
CA SER A 162 -3.63 -25.21 -10.15
C SER A 162 -4.23 -26.24 -9.19
N LYS A 163 -3.40 -26.96 -8.42
CA LYS A 163 -3.84 -27.94 -7.43
C LYS A 163 -4.32 -27.30 -6.13
N VAL A 164 -3.98 -26.03 -5.90
CA VAL A 164 -4.30 -25.29 -4.67
C VAL A 164 -5.04 -23.98 -4.91
N TRP A 165 -5.00 -23.48 -6.13
CA TRP A 165 -5.65 -22.23 -6.49
C TRP A 165 -7.11 -22.46 -6.86
N ASP A 166 -7.99 -21.84 -6.10
CA ASP A 166 -9.43 -21.82 -6.31
C ASP A 166 -10.00 -20.46 -5.88
N ASN A 167 -11.33 -20.34 -5.91
CA ASN A 167 -12.04 -19.17 -5.44
C ASN A 167 -11.72 -18.82 -3.97
N LYS A 168 -11.52 -19.83 -3.10
CA LYS A 168 -11.20 -19.62 -1.68
C LYS A 168 -9.81 -19.04 -1.51
N SER A 169 -8.83 -19.52 -2.28
CA SER A 169 -7.47 -18.99 -2.32
C SER A 169 -7.46 -17.53 -2.79
N ALA A 170 -8.24 -17.20 -3.83
CA ALA A 170 -8.41 -15.81 -4.28
C ALA A 170 -9.04 -14.92 -3.18
N SER A 171 -10.10 -15.40 -2.50
CA SER A 171 -10.74 -14.69 -1.39
C SER A 171 -9.77 -14.45 -0.24
N ALA A 172 -9.07 -15.50 0.19
CA ALA A 172 -8.09 -15.43 1.27
C ALA A 172 -6.95 -14.46 0.95
N LEU A 173 -6.51 -14.38 -0.31
CA LEU A 173 -5.50 -13.41 -0.72
C LEU A 173 -6.02 -11.97 -0.62
N ILE A 174 -7.25 -11.71 -1.07
CA ILE A 174 -7.88 -10.39 -0.98
C ILE A 174 -8.05 -10.00 0.49
N GLU A 175 -8.56 -10.90 1.32
CA GLU A 175 -8.76 -10.71 2.76
C GLU A 175 -7.44 -10.45 3.51
N ASN A 176 -6.37 -11.19 3.18
CA ASN A 176 -5.04 -10.96 3.75
C ASN A 176 -4.52 -9.56 3.43
N ASN A 177 -4.72 -9.09 2.20
CA ASN A 177 -4.35 -7.74 1.79
C ASN A 177 -5.23 -6.67 2.46
N LEU A 178 -6.53 -6.94 2.64
CA LEU A 178 -7.43 -6.05 3.36
C LEU A 178 -7.03 -5.94 4.84
N SER A 179 -6.65 -7.05 5.47
CA SER A 179 -6.10 -7.07 6.83
C SER A 179 -4.80 -6.26 6.93
N ALA A 180 -3.93 -6.32 5.91
CA ALA A 180 -2.74 -5.48 5.85
C ALA A 180 -3.07 -3.98 5.76
N VAL A 181 -4.10 -3.60 4.99
CA VAL A 181 -4.60 -2.21 4.93
C VAL A 181 -5.18 -1.78 6.29
N ASN A 182 -5.99 -2.62 6.94
CA ASN A 182 -6.55 -2.33 8.26
C ASN A 182 -5.45 -2.19 9.33
N LYS A 183 -4.38 -2.98 9.25
CA LYS A 183 -3.21 -2.82 10.13
C LYS A 183 -2.50 -1.50 9.86
N LYS A 184 -2.31 -1.14 8.58
CA LYS A 184 -1.71 0.14 8.19
C LYS A 184 -2.54 1.32 8.70
N GLU A 185 -3.86 1.24 8.58
CA GLU A 185 -4.79 2.23 9.10
C GLU A 185 -4.63 2.43 10.60
N LYS A 186 -4.62 1.35 11.38
CA LYS A 186 -4.40 1.44 12.84
C LYS A 186 -3.08 2.12 13.18
N ASN A 187 -2.00 1.80 12.47
CA ASN A 187 -0.71 2.47 12.67
C ASN A 187 -0.79 3.97 12.32
N CYS A 188 -1.50 4.32 11.24
CA CYS A 188 -1.66 5.72 10.85
C CYS A 188 -2.46 6.50 11.90
N LEU A 189 -3.61 5.96 12.33
CA LEU A 189 -4.45 6.55 13.37
C LEU A 189 -3.68 6.80 14.67
N GLN A 190 -2.75 5.90 15.04
CA GLN A 190 -1.84 6.13 16.17
C GLN A 190 -0.95 7.37 15.99
N PHE A 191 -0.40 7.61 14.80
CA PHE A 191 0.40 8.82 14.55
C PHE A 191 -0.41 10.11 14.61
N PHE A 192 -1.71 10.04 14.31
CA PHE A 192 -2.64 11.16 14.45
C PHE A 192 -3.26 11.24 15.85
N ASN A 193 -2.95 10.32 16.78
CA ASN A 193 -3.59 10.19 18.08
C ASN A 193 -5.13 10.11 17.98
N LEU A 194 -5.65 9.30 17.06
CA LEU A 194 -7.08 9.13 16.82
C LEU A 194 -7.51 7.67 17.00
N GLU A 195 -8.75 7.45 17.41
CA GLU A 195 -9.36 6.11 17.41
C GLU A 195 -9.98 5.75 16.04
N SER A 196 -10.40 6.76 15.29
CA SER A 196 -11.01 6.62 13.96
C SER A 196 -10.77 7.87 13.12
N TRP A 197 -11.02 7.81 11.81
CA TRP A 197 -10.92 8.99 10.94
C TRP A 197 -12.06 9.98 11.21
N ASN A 198 -11.89 10.79 12.26
CA ASN A 198 -12.80 11.84 12.66
C ASN A 198 -12.13 13.22 12.50
N VAL A 199 -12.61 14.01 11.54
CA VAL A 199 -12.03 15.33 11.24
C VAL A 199 -12.23 16.33 12.38
N ILE A 200 -13.32 16.23 13.14
CA ILE A 200 -13.61 17.13 14.25
C ILE A 200 -12.62 16.88 15.38
N GLU A 201 -12.39 15.61 15.72
CA GLU A 201 -11.42 15.21 16.74
C GLU A 201 -10.00 15.68 16.37
N PHE A 202 -9.61 15.48 15.10
CA PHE A 202 -8.32 15.96 14.59
C PHE A 202 -8.18 17.49 14.66
N MET A 203 -9.23 18.23 14.27
CA MET A 203 -9.24 19.70 14.35
C MET A 203 -9.11 20.20 15.79
N ASN A 204 -9.77 19.55 16.75
CA ASN A 204 -9.62 19.90 18.17
C ASN A 204 -8.17 19.73 18.63
N GLN A 205 -7.48 18.66 18.23
CA GLN A 205 -6.06 18.48 18.55
C GLN A 205 -5.15 19.56 17.93
N LEU A 206 -5.50 20.05 16.73
CA LEU A 206 -4.81 21.18 16.10
C LEU A 206 -5.08 22.52 16.80
N GLU A 207 -6.19 22.68 17.51
CA GLU A 207 -6.58 23.91 18.21
C GLU A 207 -6.14 23.94 19.68
N GLU A 208 -6.17 22.81 20.37
CA GLU A 208 -5.89 22.67 21.82
C GLU A 208 -4.40 22.69 22.20
N SER A 209 -3.50 22.96 21.25
CA SER A 209 -2.04 22.92 21.42
C SER A 209 -1.32 24.22 21.06
#